data_AF-A0AA90TYL0-F1
#
_entry.id   AF-A0AA90TYL0-F1
#
_cell.length_a   1.000
_cell.length_b   1.000
_cell.length_c   1.000
_cell.angle_alpha   90.00
_cell.angle_beta   90.00
_cell.angle_gamma   90.00
#
_symmetry.space_group_name_H-M   'P 1'
#
loop_
_entity.id
_entity.type
_entity.pdbx_description
1 polymer ?
#
loop_
_entity_poly.entity_id
_entity_poly.type
_entity_poly.pdbx_seq_one_letter_code
_entity_poly.pdbx_strand_id
1 'polypeptide(L)' 'MYRDSTSIPEFHELIGNEALDNDVILLKGGLESGLATFEVQFLYEGVIGNGELKAYMTMEDKEAHHFQPR' A
#
# COMPACT_ATOMS: atom_id res chain seq x y z
N MET A 1 11.19 -19.29 6.52
CA MET A 1 10.95 -18.66 5.19
C MET A 1 9.96 -17.56 5.44
N TYR A 2 10.45 -16.32 5.40
CA TYR A 2 9.66 -15.12 5.56
C TYR A 2 9.01 -14.85 4.21
N ARG A 3 7.69 -14.82 4.16
CA ARG A 3 6.95 -14.48 2.94
C ARG A 3 6.45 -13.07 3.13
N ASP A 4 6.72 -12.20 2.17
CA ASP A 4 6.08 -10.89 2.08
C ASP A 4 4.61 -11.08 1.76
N SER A 5 3.86 -11.50 2.77
CA SER A 5 2.42 -11.48 2.73
C SER A 5 2.02 -10.01 2.67
N THR A 6 1.21 -9.63 1.70
CA THR A 6 0.56 -8.32 1.69
C THR A 6 -0.65 -8.30 2.64
N SER A 7 -0.95 -9.43 3.29
CA SER A 7 -2.20 -9.73 4.00
C SER A 7 -3.46 -9.63 3.16
N ILE A 8 -3.31 -9.56 1.84
CA ILE A 8 -4.42 -9.62 0.89
C ILE A 8 -4.40 -11.03 0.30
N PRO A 9 -5.30 -11.93 0.74
CA PRO A 9 -5.19 -13.36 0.48
C PRO A 9 -5.05 -13.71 -1.02
N GLU A 10 -5.79 -13.01 -1.87
CA GLU A 10 -5.83 -13.27 -3.31
C GLU A 10 -4.73 -12.53 -4.07
N PHE A 11 -4.06 -11.55 -3.44
CA PHE A 11 -3.03 -10.76 -4.11
C PHE A 11 -1.75 -11.55 -4.31
N HIS A 12 -1.36 -12.38 -3.34
CA HIS A 12 -0.15 -13.21 -3.46
C HIS A 12 -0.27 -14.21 -4.62
N GLU A 13 -1.45 -14.80 -4.81
CA GLU A 13 -1.72 -15.67 -5.96
C GLU A 13 -1.69 -14.89 -7.28
N LEU A 14 -2.24 -13.68 -7.28
CA LEU A 14 -2.29 -12.81 -8.46
C LEU A 14 -0.89 -12.40 -8.96
N ILE A 15 0.07 -12.23 -8.06
CA ILE A 15 1.47 -11.94 -8.40
C ILE A 15 2.34 -13.20 -8.60
N GLY A 16 1.73 -14.38 -8.73
CA GLY A 16 2.45 -15.63 -9.01
C GLY A 16 3.21 -16.20 -7.81
N ASN A 17 2.87 -15.80 -6.59
CA ASN A 17 3.58 -16.13 -5.34
C ASN A 17 5.03 -15.62 -5.31
N GLU A 18 5.35 -14.59 -6.08
CA GLU A 18 6.66 -13.94 -6.07
C GLU A 18 6.78 -13.02 -4.83
N ALA A 19 8.02 -12.88 -4.34
CA ALA A 19 8.34 -11.87 -3.33
C ALA A 19 8.47 -10.52 -4.02
N LEU A 20 8.01 -9.45 -3.35
CA LEU A 20 8.08 -8.08 -3.87
C LEU A 20 9.32 -7.33 -3.36
N ASP A 21 10.29 -8.08 -2.84
CA ASP A 21 11.52 -7.56 -2.28
C ASP A 21 12.33 -6.78 -3.31
N ASN A 22 12.60 -5.52 -2.99
CA ASN A 22 13.36 -4.56 -3.82
C ASN A 22 12.69 -4.16 -5.15
N ASP A 23 11.42 -4.50 -5.34
CA ASP A 23 10.64 -4.08 -6.50
C ASP A 23 9.88 -2.76 -6.26
N VAL A 24 9.64 -2.02 -7.34
CA VAL A 24 8.76 -0.85 -7.33
C VAL A 24 7.41 -1.24 -7.93
N ILE A 25 6.37 -1.19 -7.10
CA ILE A 25 5.00 -1.52 -7.51
C ILE A 25 4.25 -0.22 -7.78
N LEU A 26 3.60 -0.14 -8.94
CA LEU A 26 2.73 0.97 -9.29
C LEU A 26 1.26 0.55 -9.12
N LEU A 27 0.60 1.08 -8.11
CA LEU A 27 -0.83 0.92 -7.91
C LEU A 27 -1.59 2.05 -8.61
N LYS A 28 -2.60 1.71 -9.42
CA LYS A 28 -3.46 2.68 -10.13
C LYS A 28 -4.91 2.27 -10.03
N GLY A 29 -5.77 3.23 -9.80
CA GLY A 29 -7.21 3.03 -9.67
C GLY A 29 -7.96 4.35 -9.65
N GLY A 30 -9.28 4.28 -9.84
CA GLY A 30 -10.16 5.45 -9.71
C GLY A 30 -10.34 5.90 -8.26
N LEU A 31 -11.12 6.96 -8.06
CA LEU A 31 -11.56 7.36 -6.72
C LEU A 31 -12.26 6.16 -6.04
N GLU A 32 -12.01 5.96 -4.75
CA GLU A 32 -12.58 4.87 -3.94
C GLU A 32 -12.18 3.44 -4.35
N SER A 33 -11.17 3.28 -5.22
CA SER A 33 -10.66 1.96 -5.62
C SER A 33 -9.92 1.19 -4.51
N GLY A 34 -9.74 1.78 -3.34
CA GLY A 34 -9.06 1.15 -2.20
C GLY A 34 -7.53 1.25 -2.22
N LEU A 35 -6.93 2.12 -3.04
CA LEU A 35 -5.46 2.30 -3.10
C LEU A 35 -4.84 2.55 -1.72
N ALA A 36 -5.37 3.52 -0.98
CA ALA A 36 -4.88 3.83 0.37
C ALA A 36 -5.08 2.66 1.35
N THR A 37 -6.16 1.88 1.19
CA THR A 37 -6.38 0.67 2.00
C THR A 37 -5.32 -0.39 1.72
N PHE A 38 -5.00 -0.61 0.43
CA PHE A 38 -3.94 -1.52 0.02
C PHE A 38 -2.59 -1.10 0.62
N GLU A 39 -2.21 0.17 0.48
CA GLU A 39 -0.93 0.71 0.98
C GLU A 39 -0.80 0.48 2.50
N VAL A 40 -1.84 0.80 3.27
CA VAL A 40 -1.84 0.62 4.72
C VAL A 40 -1.80 -0.85 5.12
N GLN A 41 -2.53 -1.73 4.44
CA GLN A 41 -2.49 -3.17 4.73
C GLN A 41 -1.12 -3.79 4.43
N PHE A 42 -0.51 -3.41 3.31
CA PHE A 42 0.85 -3.85 2.96
C PHE A 42 1.86 -3.45 4.04
N LEU A 43 1.78 -2.22 4.53
CA LEU A 43 2.64 -1.74 5.63
C LEU A 43 2.36 -2.45 6.95
N TYR A 44 1.07 -2.60 7.30
CA TYR A 44 0.65 -3.25 8.53
C TYR A 44 1.20 -4.68 8.61
N GLU A 45 1.08 -5.45 7.54
CA GLU A 45 1.57 -6.83 7.52
C GLU A 45 3.09 -6.92 7.64
N GLY A 46 3.82 -6.07 6.90
CA GLY A 46 5.27 -5.97 7.01
C GLY A 46 5.70 -5.68 8.45
N VAL A 47 5.05 -4.72 9.12
CA VAL A 47 5.43 -4.32 10.49
C VAL A 47 4.96 -5.31 11.56
N ILE A 48 3.69 -5.73 11.52
CA ILE A 48 3.06 -6.50 12.59
C ILE A 48 3.16 -8.02 12.36
N GLY A 49 2.82 -8.48 11.16
CA GLY A 49 2.86 -9.91 10.82
C GLY A 49 4.29 -10.42 10.73
N ASN A 50 5.16 -9.58 10.19
CA ASN A 50 6.50 -9.93 9.80
C ASN A 50 7.55 -9.38 10.78
N GLY A 51 7.41 -8.13 11.27
CA GLY A 51 8.40 -7.49 12.15
C GLY A 51 9.44 -6.65 11.38
N GLU A 52 9.10 -6.22 10.17
CA GLU A 52 9.94 -5.39 9.31
C GLU A 52 9.84 -3.92 9.65
N LEU A 53 10.95 -3.20 9.49
CA LEU A 53 10.92 -1.75 9.46
C LEU A 53 10.44 -1.27 8.09
N LYS A 54 9.29 -0.61 8.05
CA LYS A 54 8.74 0.00 6.83
C LYS A 54 8.58 1.52 7.01
N ALA A 55 8.64 2.26 5.91
CA ALA A 55 8.40 3.70 5.87
C ALA A 55 7.15 4.01 5.02
N TYR A 56 6.34 4.96 5.46
CA TYR A 56 5.22 5.49 4.70
C TYR A 56 5.46 6.96 4.39
N MET A 57 5.34 7.33 3.11
CA MET A 57 5.46 8.71 2.66
C MET A 57 4.16 9.09 1.95
N THR A 58 3.56 10.19 2.40
CA THR A 58 2.40 10.79 1.75
C THR A 58 2.76 12.19 1.29
N MET A 59 2.22 12.59 0.14
CA MET A 59 2.25 13.97 -0.33
C MET A 59 0.82 14.49 -0.20
N GLU A 60 0.55 15.29 0.83
CA GLU A 60 -0.70 16.06 0.87
C GLU A 60 -0.62 17.17 -0.17
N ASP A 61 -1.56 17.18 -1.12
CA ASP A 61 -1.73 18.29 -2.03
C ASP A 61 -2.38 19.45 -1.28
N LYS A 62 -1.55 20.40 -0.83
CA LYS A 62 -2.00 21.57 -0.06
C LYS A 62 -3.00 22.44 -0.81
N GLU A 63 -3.08 22.31 -2.14
CA GLU A 63 -4.00 23.09 -2.99
C GLU A 63 -5.46 22.62 -2.88
N ALA A 64 -5.72 21.37 -2.46
CA ALA A 64 -7.08 20.81 -2.40
C ALA A 64 -7.94 21.38 -1.24
N HIS A 65 -7.32 22.07 -0.27
CA HIS A 65 -8.01 22.63 0.89
C HIS A 65 -8.44 24.11 0.74
N HIS A 66 -8.18 24.74 -0.42
CA HIS A 66 -8.69 26.08 -0.72
C HIS A 66 -10.15 26.05 -1.22
N PHE A 67 -11.06 25.51 -0.41
CA PHE A 67 -12.49 25.78 -0.58
C PHE A 67 -12.76 27.19 -0.06
N GLN A 68 -12.76 28.19 -0.94
CA GLN A 68 -13.26 29.52 -0.60
C GLN A 68 -14.79 29.47 -0.64
N PRO A 69 -15.51 29.58 0.48
CA PRO A 69 -16.95 29.79 0.44
C PRO A 69 -17.21 31.15 -0.22
N ARG A 70 -18.04 31.14 -1.27
CA ARG A 70 -18.60 32.35 -1.89
C ARG A 70 -19.60 33.02 -0.96
#